data_AF-A0A2E0X8N6-F1
#
_entry.id   AF-A0A2E0X8N6-F1
#
_cell.length_a   1.000
_cell.length_b   1.000
_cell.length_c   1.000
_cell.angle_alpha   90.00
_cell.angle_beta   90.00
_cell.angle_gamma   90.00
#
_symmetry.space_group_name_H-M   'P 1'
#
loop_
_entity.id
_entity.type
_entity.pdbx_description
1 polymer ?
#
loop_
_entity_poly.entity_id
_entity_poly.type
_entity_poly.pdbx_seq_one_letter_code
_entity_poly.pdbx_strand_id
1 'polypeptide(L)'
;MGLFSWLLGDSTPLAELGGSGDFRIEVVGESNYQRELRAVVKAKETPEGGKLVQARLYLEDDNPYDKKAVRVAIDGRTVGYLSRENARLYRRELEKSAHPRVVGVCAAKIYGGQRKPDRSRKSFGVWLDIPANG
;
A
#
# COMPACT_ATOMS: atom_id res chain seq x y z
N MET A 1 7.41 13.63 -40.16
CA MET A 1 6.00 13.26 -39.93
C MET A 1 5.98 12.10 -38.94
N GLY A 2 6.03 12.42 -37.64
CA GLY A 2 5.90 11.45 -36.56
C GLY A 2 4.96 12.07 -35.54
N LEU A 3 3.67 11.82 -35.71
CA LEU A 3 2.59 12.39 -34.94
C LEU A 3 2.67 11.90 -33.48
N PHE A 4 2.67 12.86 -32.55
CA PHE A 4 2.27 12.80 -31.15
C PHE A 4 1.80 11.44 -30.60
N SER A 5 2.63 10.80 -29.78
CA SER A 5 2.21 9.73 -28.85
C SER A 5 2.59 10.09 -27.42
N TRP A 6 2.16 11.27 -26.95
CA TRP A 6 2.35 11.74 -25.56
C TRP A 6 1.05 12.34 -24.99
N LEU A 7 -0.09 11.72 -25.31
CA LEU A 7 -1.42 12.10 -24.77
C LEU A 7 -2.35 10.89 -24.60
N LEU A 8 -1.82 9.75 -24.14
CA LEU A 8 -2.62 8.80 -23.38
C LEU A 8 -1.94 8.71 -22.03
N GLY A 9 -2.38 9.56 -21.09
CA GLY A 9 -2.08 9.32 -19.69
C GLY A 9 -2.59 7.92 -19.40
N ASP A 10 -1.66 6.98 -19.23
CA ASP A 10 -1.95 5.58 -18.95
C ASP A 10 -2.64 5.54 -17.59
N SER A 11 -3.95 5.72 -17.63
CA SER A 11 -4.80 5.82 -16.45
C SER A 11 -5.03 4.39 -16.03
N THR A 12 -4.01 3.78 -15.41
CA THR A 12 -4.12 2.40 -14.96
C THR A 12 -5.42 2.29 -14.15
N PRO A 13 -6.35 1.39 -14.54
CA PRO A 13 -7.65 1.34 -13.90
C PRO A 13 -7.49 1.07 -12.41
N LEU A 14 -8.44 1.60 -11.62
CA LEU A 14 -8.50 1.35 -10.18
C LEU A 14 -9.59 0.29 -9.89
N ALA A 15 -9.32 -0.61 -8.96
CA ALA A 15 -10.31 -1.53 -8.41
C ALA A 15 -10.32 -1.45 -6.89
N GLU A 16 -11.49 -1.19 -6.32
CA GLU A 16 -11.70 -1.28 -4.88
C GLU A 16 -11.65 -2.75 -4.45
N LEU A 17 -10.71 -3.07 -3.57
CA LEU A 17 -10.58 -4.35 -2.91
C LEU A 17 -11.47 -4.28 -1.67
N GLY A 18 -12.60 -4.98 -1.68
CA GLY A 18 -13.45 -5.10 -0.50
C GLY A 18 -12.68 -5.73 0.66
N GLY A 19 -12.94 -5.32 1.89
CA GLY A 19 -12.35 -5.88 3.09
C GLY A 19 -13.41 -6.20 4.14
N SER A 20 -13.06 -7.02 5.13
CA SER A 20 -13.97 -7.34 6.24
C SER A 20 -13.98 -6.29 7.34
N GLY A 21 -13.07 -5.30 7.28
CA GLY A 21 -12.83 -4.33 8.32
C GLY A 21 -11.86 -4.82 9.41
N ASP A 22 -11.30 -6.02 9.26
CA ASP A 22 -10.44 -6.63 10.29
C ASP A 22 -8.97 -6.22 10.19
N PHE A 23 -8.54 -5.62 9.07
CA PHE A 23 -7.15 -5.18 8.84
C PHE A 23 -6.12 -6.25 9.21
N ARG A 24 -6.11 -7.38 8.49
CA ARG A 24 -5.28 -8.57 8.83
C ARG A 24 -4.01 -8.73 8.01
N ILE A 25 -3.83 -7.95 6.95
CA ILE A 25 -2.66 -8.08 6.08
C ILE A 25 -1.63 -7.03 6.45
N GLU A 26 -0.54 -7.45 7.09
CA GLU A 26 0.57 -6.57 7.44
C GLU A 26 1.38 -6.15 6.19
N VAL A 27 1.74 -4.86 6.14
CA VAL A 27 2.71 -4.32 5.19
C VAL A 27 4.12 -4.54 5.74
N VAL A 28 5.04 -4.99 4.90
CA VAL A 28 6.43 -5.24 5.29
C VAL A 28 7.39 -4.23 4.67
N GLY A 29 8.61 -4.15 5.22
CA GLY A 29 9.66 -3.24 4.74
C GLY A 29 9.47 -1.78 5.18
N GLU A 30 8.49 -1.51 6.03
CA GLU A 30 8.07 -0.19 6.49
C GLU A 30 9.15 0.57 7.27
N SER A 31 10.13 -0.16 7.84
CA SER A 31 11.31 0.42 8.48
C SER A 31 12.08 1.34 7.53
N ASN A 32 12.07 1.04 6.23
CA ASN A 32 12.70 1.86 5.19
C ASN A 32 11.88 3.10 4.80
N TYR A 33 10.62 3.18 5.24
CA TYR A 33 9.64 4.20 4.83
C TYR A 33 9.04 4.99 6.01
N GLN A 34 9.71 5.00 7.17
CA GLN A 34 9.25 5.69 8.36
C GLN A 34 9.10 7.21 8.18
N ARG A 35 9.89 7.81 7.28
CA ARG A 35 9.79 9.23 6.95
C ARG A 35 8.49 9.53 6.21
N GLU A 36 8.14 8.70 5.24
CA GLU A 36 6.94 8.80 4.42
C GLU A 36 5.69 8.56 5.27
N LEU A 37 5.70 7.51 6.10
CA LEU A 37 4.62 7.23 7.05
C LEU A 37 4.37 8.40 8.02
N ARG A 38 5.44 9.00 8.55
CA ARG A 38 5.33 10.22 9.38
C ARG A 38 4.70 11.38 8.62
N ALA A 39 5.02 11.55 7.34
CA ALA A 39 4.47 12.62 6.52
C ALA A 39 2.96 12.44 6.31
N VAL A 40 2.53 11.22 5.98
CA VAL A 40 1.10 10.84 5.84
C VAL A 40 0.36 11.12 7.16
N VAL A 41 0.92 10.64 8.28
CA VAL A 41 0.32 10.83 9.60
C VAL A 41 0.24 12.30 9.99
N LYS A 42 1.27 13.11 9.71
CA LYS A 42 1.26 14.55 10.02
C LYS A 42 0.24 15.31 9.19
N ALA A 43 0.07 14.95 7.91
CA ALA A 43 -0.84 15.63 7.00
C ALA A 43 -2.33 15.40 7.34
N LYS A 44 -2.67 14.25 7.93
CA LYS A 44 -4.03 13.96 8.39
C LYS A 44 -4.16 14.47 9.82
N GLU A 45 -4.72 15.66 10.02
CA GLU A 45 -4.87 16.34 11.33
C GLU A 45 -5.77 15.56 12.29
N THR A 46 -5.27 14.47 12.88
CA THR A 46 -6.06 13.63 13.80
C THR A 46 -5.17 13.13 14.95
N PRO A 47 -5.65 13.23 16.21
CA PRO A 47 -4.91 12.79 17.38
C PRO A 47 -4.79 11.27 17.45
N GLU A 48 -3.92 10.82 18.32
CA GLU A 48 -3.42 9.46 18.50
C GLU A 48 -4.51 8.37 18.59
N GLY A 49 -4.20 7.20 18.02
CA GLY A 49 -5.18 6.16 17.68
C GLY A 49 -5.06 5.87 16.19
N GLY A 50 -4.89 4.62 15.78
CA GLY A 50 -4.46 4.30 14.42
C GLY A 50 -5.27 5.00 13.32
N LYS A 51 -4.59 5.46 12.26
CA LYS A 51 -5.21 6.27 11.19
C LYS A 51 -5.76 5.38 10.09
N LEU A 52 -7.07 5.45 9.88
CA LEU A 52 -7.71 4.89 8.70
C LEU A 52 -7.42 5.77 7.49
N VAL A 53 -6.86 5.16 6.45
CA VAL A 53 -6.43 5.81 5.22
C VAL A 53 -6.73 4.91 4.03
N GLN A 54 -6.69 5.47 2.83
CA GLN A 54 -6.77 4.67 1.60
C GLN A 54 -5.35 4.32 1.14
N ALA A 55 -5.11 3.03 0.89
CA ALA A 55 -3.89 2.53 0.29
C ALA A 55 -4.13 2.12 -1.17
N ARG A 56 -3.06 2.17 -1.97
CA ARG A 56 -3.02 1.70 -3.35
C ARG A 56 -1.94 0.64 -3.51
N LEU A 57 -2.28 -0.45 -4.18
CA LEU A 57 -1.42 -1.60 -4.43
C LEU A 57 -1.02 -1.64 -5.91
N TYR A 58 0.28 -1.59 -6.16
CA TYR A 58 0.85 -1.58 -7.51
C TYR A 58 1.67 -2.84 -7.75
N LEU A 59 1.45 -3.50 -8.90
CA LEU A 59 2.35 -4.53 -9.38
C LEU A 59 3.66 -3.89 -9.83
N GLU A 60 4.78 -4.34 -9.29
CA GLU A 60 6.11 -3.85 -9.64
C GLU A 60 6.92 -5.01 -10.24
N ASP A 61 6.79 -5.20 -11.55
CA ASP A 61 7.36 -6.34 -12.28
C ASP A 61 8.88 -6.18 -12.52
N ASP A 62 9.38 -4.94 -12.43
CA ASP A 62 10.76 -4.51 -12.61
C ASP A 62 11.51 -4.28 -11.29
N ASN A 63 10.90 -4.60 -10.15
CA ASN A 63 11.54 -4.46 -8.85
C ASN A 63 12.83 -5.31 -8.78
N PRO A 64 13.98 -4.71 -8.40
CA PRO A 64 15.28 -5.40 -8.47
C PRO A 64 15.46 -6.51 -7.43
N TYR A 65 14.65 -6.53 -6.37
CA TYR A 65 14.75 -7.51 -5.28
C TYR A 65 13.75 -8.66 -5.42
N ASP A 66 12.58 -8.40 -6.00
CA ASP A 66 11.54 -9.38 -6.27
C ASP A 66 10.66 -8.95 -7.44
N LYS A 67 10.78 -9.61 -8.60
CA LYS A 67 9.94 -9.37 -9.79
C LYS A 67 8.44 -9.63 -9.56
N LYS A 68 8.08 -10.18 -8.40
CA LYS A 68 6.70 -10.34 -7.93
C LYS A 68 6.39 -9.45 -6.71
N ALA A 69 7.07 -8.31 -6.56
CA ALA A 69 6.77 -7.32 -5.52
C ALA A 69 5.43 -6.60 -5.79
N VAL A 70 4.64 -6.41 -4.73
CA VAL A 70 3.44 -5.57 -4.76
C VAL A 70 3.68 -4.41 -3.82
N ARG A 71 3.84 -3.22 -4.40
CA ARG A 71 4.13 -1.99 -3.68
C ARG A 71 2.87 -1.41 -3.07
N VAL A 72 2.97 -0.99 -1.82
CA VAL A 72 1.89 -0.32 -1.09
C VAL A 72 2.20 1.17 -1.00
N ALA A 73 1.26 1.99 -1.45
CA ALA A 73 1.37 3.45 -1.39
C ALA A 73 0.17 4.10 -0.72
N ILE A 74 0.42 5.16 0.04
CA ILE A 74 -0.60 5.99 0.71
C ILE A 74 -0.32 7.45 0.39
N ASP A 75 -1.34 8.20 -0.02
CA ASP A 75 -1.21 9.60 -0.49
C ASP A 75 -0.06 9.76 -1.53
N GLY A 76 0.07 8.79 -2.44
CA GLY A 76 1.10 8.77 -3.50
C GLY A 76 2.52 8.38 -3.04
N ARG A 77 2.73 8.12 -1.74
CA ARG A 77 4.04 7.77 -1.17
C ARG A 77 4.15 6.27 -0.95
N THR A 78 5.25 5.66 -1.36
CA THR A 78 5.55 4.27 -0.99
C THR A 78 5.73 4.18 0.53
N VAL A 79 5.01 3.26 1.16
CA VAL A 79 5.06 3.02 2.61
C VAL A 79 5.57 1.62 2.97
N GLY A 80 5.69 0.74 1.98
CA GLY A 80 6.17 -0.62 2.12
C GLY A 80 5.66 -1.50 0.98
N TYR A 81 5.64 -2.81 1.23
CA TYR A 81 5.23 -3.82 0.26
C TYR A 81 4.37 -4.88 0.94
N LEU A 82 3.61 -5.65 0.17
CA LEU A 82 3.12 -6.94 0.66
C LEU A 82 4.31 -7.86 0.94
N SER A 83 4.15 -8.78 1.91
CA SER A 83 5.09 -9.89 2.06
C SER A 83 5.19 -10.68 0.75
N ARG A 84 6.31 -11.36 0.48
CA ARG A 84 6.49 -12.14 -0.76
C ARG A 84 5.37 -13.15 -0.99
N GLU A 85 4.89 -13.76 0.08
CA GLU A 85 3.76 -14.70 0.06
C GLU A 85 2.45 -13.99 -0.34
N ASN A 86 2.09 -12.93 0.37
CA ASN A 86 0.89 -12.14 0.11
C ASN A 86 0.93 -11.50 -1.29
N ALA A 87 2.10 -11.06 -1.75
CA ALA A 87 2.30 -10.50 -3.08
C ALA A 87 2.00 -11.52 -4.20
N ARG A 88 2.43 -12.78 -4.01
CA ARG A 88 2.14 -13.87 -4.94
C ARG A 88 0.67 -14.29 -4.90
N LEU A 89 0.06 -14.33 -3.71
CA LEU A 89 -1.38 -14.59 -3.56
C LEU A 89 -2.19 -13.52 -4.28
N TYR A 90 -1.91 -12.25 -4.01
CA TYR A 90 -2.57 -11.10 -4.61
C TYR A 90 -2.47 -11.13 -6.15
N ARG A 91 -1.27 -11.35 -6.70
CA ARG A 91 -1.07 -11.47 -8.16
C ARG A 91 -1.92 -12.59 -8.77
N ARG A 92 -1.96 -13.78 -8.15
CA ARG A 92 -2.76 -14.90 -8.66
C ARG A 92 -4.25 -14.58 -8.69
N GLU A 93 -4.76 -13.86 -7.71
CA GLU A 93 -6.18 -13.47 -7.71
C GLU A 93 -6.47 -12.40 -8.77
N LEU A 94 -5.56 -11.44 -8.99
CA LEU A 94 -5.69 -10.51 -10.10
C LEU A 94 -5.65 -11.20 -11.46
N GLU A 95 -4.77 -12.18 -11.65
CA GLU A 95 -4.68 -12.98 -12.90
C GLU A 95 -6.00 -13.71 -13.22
N LYS A 96 -6.76 -14.13 -12.21
CA LYS A 96 -8.09 -14.75 -12.38
C LYS A 96 -9.20 -13.73 -12.61
N SER A 97 -8.95 -12.45 -12.36
CA SER A 97 -9.92 -11.37 -12.52
C SER A 97 -9.95 -10.86 -13.98
N ALA A 98 -11.01 -10.13 -14.34
CA ALA A 98 -11.09 -9.45 -15.62
C ALA A 98 -10.04 -8.32 -15.80
N HIS A 99 -9.33 -7.93 -14.74
CA HIS A 99 -8.43 -6.77 -14.73
C HIS A 99 -7.06 -7.10 -14.12
N PRO A 100 -6.22 -7.91 -14.79
CA PRO A 100 -4.98 -8.46 -14.22
C PRO A 100 -3.87 -7.44 -13.93
N ARG A 101 -4.01 -6.19 -14.39
CA ARG A 101 -3.04 -5.10 -14.16
C ARG A 101 -3.65 -3.88 -13.47
N VAL A 102 -4.80 -4.06 -12.82
CA VAL A 102 -5.47 -2.98 -12.09
C VAL A 102 -4.65 -2.55 -10.87
N VAL A 103 -4.74 -1.27 -10.51
CA VAL A 103 -4.25 -0.80 -9.21
C VAL A 103 -5.33 -1.09 -8.18
N GLY A 104 -4.99 -1.93 -7.20
CA GLY A 104 -5.88 -2.23 -6.10
C GLY A 104 -5.99 -1.04 -5.16
N VAL A 105 -7.17 -0.76 -4.66
CA VAL A 105 -7.46 0.30 -3.70
C VAL A 105 -8.11 -0.33 -2.49
N CYS A 106 -7.64 -0.03 -1.28
CA CYS A 106 -8.23 -0.62 -0.07
C CYS A 106 -8.14 0.33 1.12
N ALA A 107 -8.92 0.04 2.15
CA ALA A 107 -8.69 0.67 3.45
C ALA A 107 -7.38 0.14 4.07
N ALA A 108 -6.70 1.02 4.80
CA ALA A 108 -5.51 0.70 5.54
C ALA A 108 -5.52 1.40 6.90
N LYS A 109 -4.88 0.79 7.89
CA LYS A 109 -4.76 1.32 9.25
C LYS A 109 -3.29 1.50 9.59
N ILE A 110 -2.87 2.75 9.77
CA ILE A 110 -1.54 3.08 10.28
C ILE A 110 -1.57 3.01 11.81
N TYR A 111 -0.63 2.30 12.43
CA TYR A 111 -0.50 2.18 13.90
C TYR A 111 0.91 2.56 14.36
N GLY A 112 1.10 2.61 15.68
CA GLY A 112 2.38 2.94 16.29
C GLY A 112 2.66 4.45 16.31
N GLY A 113 3.94 4.83 16.21
CA GLY A 113 4.33 6.24 16.17
C GLY A 113 4.27 7.01 17.49
N GLN A 114 3.82 6.39 18.58
CA GLN A 114 3.69 7.06 19.87
C GLN A 114 5.06 7.57 20.36
N ARG A 115 5.05 8.75 20.98
CA ARG A 115 6.23 9.27 21.67
C ARG A 115 6.47 8.44 22.93
N LYS A 116 7.69 7.93 23.08
CA LYS A 116 8.12 7.27 24.30
C LYS A 116 8.53 8.31 25.37
N PRO A 117 8.60 7.91 26.66
CA PRO A 117 9.06 8.80 27.74
C PRO A 117 10.46 9.38 27.51
N ASP A 118 11.35 8.61 26.87
CA ASP A 118 12.71 9.00 26.48
C ASP A 118 12.76 9.96 25.26
N ARG A 119 11.61 10.49 24.82
CA ARG A 119 11.42 11.33 23.62
C ARG A 119 11.73 10.65 22.28
N SER A 120 12.15 9.38 22.27
CA SER A 120 12.17 8.59 21.04
C SER A 120 10.73 8.33 20.55
N ARG A 121 10.57 7.93 19.29
CA ARG A 121 9.26 7.56 18.73
C ARG A 121 9.27 6.07 18.41
N LYS A 122 8.17 5.37 18.72
CA LYS A 122 7.94 4.03 18.16
C LYS A 122 7.85 4.13 16.64
N SER A 123 8.24 3.06 15.95
CA SER A 123 8.00 2.95 14.51
C SER A 123 6.50 2.94 14.22
N PHE A 124 6.15 3.41 13.03
CA PHE A 124 4.84 3.19 12.43
C PHE A 124 4.83 1.84 11.73
N GLY A 125 3.65 1.21 11.72
CA GLY A 125 3.34 0.15 10.78
C GLY A 125 1.96 0.34 10.15
N VAL A 126 1.59 -0.53 9.23
CA VAL A 126 0.40 -0.49 8.39
C VAL A 126 -0.20 -1.88 8.24
N TRP A 127 -1.50 -1.97 8.47
CA TRP A 127 -2.31 -3.14 8.12
C TRP A 127 -3.29 -2.76 7.02
N LEU A 128 -3.47 -3.65 6.05
CA LEU A 128 -4.41 -3.50 4.95
C LEU A 128 -5.68 -4.29 5.24
N ASP A 129 -6.80 -3.72 4.82
CA ASP A 129 -8.10 -4.38 4.77
C ASP A 129 -8.38 -4.80 3.32
N ILE A 130 -7.80 -5.93 2.96
CA ILE A 130 -8.05 -6.62 1.69
C ILE A 130 -8.66 -7.99 2.02
N PRO A 131 -9.33 -8.68 1.07
CA PRO A 131 -9.94 -9.96 1.34
C PRO A 131 -8.90 -10.90 1.94
N ALA A 132 -9.13 -11.34 3.18
CA ALA A 132 -8.40 -12.44 3.76
C ALA A 132 -8.88 -13.67 3.00
N ASN A 133 -8.15 -14.06 1.97
CA ASN A 133 -8.44 -15.32 1.30
C ASN A 133 -8.28 -16.42 2.34
N GLY A 134 -9.36 -17.14 2.61
CA GLY A 134 -9.42 -18.28 3.54
C GLY A 134 -8.57 -19.45 3.09
#